data_AF-A0A838J804-F1
#
_entry.id   AF-A0A838J804-F1
#
_cell.length_a   1.000
_cell.length_b   1.000
_cell.length_c   1.000
_cell.angle_alpha   90.00
_cell.angle_beta   90.00
_cell.angle_gamma   90.00
#
_symmetry.space_group_name_H-M   'P 1'
#
loop_
_entity.id
_entity.type
_entity.pdbx_description
1 polymer ?
#
loop_
_entity_poly.entity_id
_entity_poly.type
_entity_poly.pdbx_seq_one_letter_code
_entity_poly.pdbx_strand_id
1 'polypeptide(L)'
;MRNAAAEQLSKIISDTPRDSKDTNKVPFRKFLPELHLHLAEGWFSLVLLAIVVYSTIWSIQAADWVDHLNTLTFVTAIGLLLGVLAAKQRRFSRLLVHSAVVFLGLLLALWQTALAFYGGSISGFVQGIGRWSAVLAGGGASNDDSIFLLLILALGFLLAYASAWLLYRTRTPWLLVIANGIVLLINLENVPPAYIIFLIVFLIASLLLLLRFNLFESVQRWNRSGLRYPDDLGWDIMQAGALISVGILVFSWILPGDYKNPTASLIWDSKSSPFVQLENVWDRAIAVNGGVNPANHGNFRDTLVLGGDPNL
;
A
#
# COMPACT_ATOMS: atom_id res chain seq x y z
N MET A 1 -61.16 -59.79 -23.63
CA MET A 1 -60.03 -58.91 -23.99
C MET A 1 -60.40 -57.75 -24.93
N ARG A 2 -61.70 -57.39 -25.10
CA ARG A 2 -62.15 -56.40 -26.11
C ARG A 2 -62.37 -54.97 -25.57
N ASN A 3 -62.18 -54.74 -24.26
CA ASN A 3 -62.45 -53.46 -23.62
C ASN A 3 -61.20 -52.60 -23.36
N ALA A 4 -60.01 -53.18 -23.29
CA ALA A 4 -58.76 -52.42 -23.07
C ALA A 4 -58.33 -51.61 -24.31
N ALA A 5 -58.64 -52.09 -25.51
CA ALA A 5 -58.32 -51.40 -26.76
C ALA A 5 -59.18 -50.14 -27.00
N ALA A 6 -60.40 -50.10 -26.45
CA ALA A 6 -61.32 -48.97 -26.62
C ALA A 6 -60.93 -47.77 -25.73
N GLU A 7 -60.43 -48.02 -24.51
CA GLU A 7 -59.92 -46.97 -23.61
C GLU A 7 -58.61 -46.35 -24.11
N GLN A 8 -57.78 -47.11 -24.82
CA GLN A 8 -56.53 -46.59 -25.38
C GLN A 8 -56.76 -45.65 -26.57
N LEU A 9 -57.82 -45.89 -27.35
CA LEU A 9 -58.19 -45.06 -28.49
C LEU A 9 -58.88 -43.75 -28.09
N SER A 10 -59.64 -43.72 -26.99
CA SER A 10 -60.26 -42.47 -26.52
C SER A 10 -59.22 -41.47 -25.98
N LYS A 11 -58.14 -41.97 -25.39
CA LYS A 11 -57.04 -41.16 -24.84
C LYS A 11 -56.17 -40.50 -25.92
N ILE A 12 -56.12 -41.09 -27.12
CA ILE A 12 -55.37 -40.56 -28.27
C ILE A 12 -56.17 -39.47 -29.00
N ILE A 13 -57.50 -39.52 -28.94
CA ILE A 13 -58.38 -38.55 -29.63
C ILE A 13 -58.59 -37.27 -28.81
N SER A 14 -58.33 -37.28 -27.49
CA SER A 14 -58.49 -36.10 -26.62
C SER A 14 -57.30 -35.13 -26.61
N ASP A 15 -56.16 -35.49 -27.20
CA ASP A 15 -54.98 -34.62 -27.26
C ASP A 15 -55.07 -33.68 -28.47
N THR A 16 -55.98 -32.72 -28.35
CA THR A 16 -56.03 -31.52 -29.20
C THR A 16 -54.69 -30.77 -29.11
N PRO A 17 -54.06 -30.37 -30.24
CA PRO A 17 -52.81 -29.61 -30.20
C PRO A 17 -53.10 -28.20 -29.69
N ARG A 18 -52.64 -27.90 -28.47
CA ARG A 18 -52.69 -26.54 -27.92
C ARG A 18 -51.58 -25.71 -28.53
N ASP A 19 -51.96 -25.06 -29.61
CA ASP A 19 -51.58 -23.73 -30.08
C ASP A 19 -50.19 -23.21 -29.68
N SER A 20 -49.34 -23.15 -30.69
CA SER A 20 -48.08 -22.44 -30.75
C SER A 20 -48.24 -20.95 -30.41
N LYS A 21 -47.75 -20.54 -29.24
CA LYS A 21 -47.15 -19.21 -29.08
C LYS A 21 -45.71 -19.37 -28.67
N ASP A 22 -44.92 -19.66 -29.70
CA ASP A 22 -43.49 -19.46 -29.71
C ASP A 22 -43.21 -17.95 -29.56
N THR A 23 -43.06 -17.51 -28.30
CA THR A 23 -42.30 -16.31 -28.00
C THR A 23 -40.98 -16.75 -27.39
N ASN A 24 -40.14 -17.39 -28.21
CA ASN A 24 -38.69 -17.41 -28.01
C ASN A 24 -38.14 -15.97 -28.07
N LYS A 25 -38.43 -15.18 -27.03
CA LYS A 25 -37.48 -14.16 -26.60
C LYS A 25 -36.36 -14.93 -25.93
N VAL A 26 -35.41 -15.41 -26.74
CA VAL A 26 -34.07 -15.75 -26.25
C VAL A 26 -33.67 -14.55 -25.39
N PRO A 27 -33.50 -14.68 -24.06
CA PRO A 27 -33.02 -13.56 -23.30
C PRO A 27 -31.65 -13.30 -23.90
N PHE A 28 -31.51 -12.17 -24.59
CA PHE A 28 -30.23 -11.61 -24.93
C PHE A 28 -29.56 -11.43 -23.58
N ARG A 29 -28.81 -12.45 -23.18
CA ARG A 29 -28.02 -12.48 -21.95
C ARG A 29 -27.01 -11.40 -22.23
N LYS A 30 -27.35 -10.17 -21.85
CA LYS A 30 -26.43 -9.06 -21.85
C LYS A 30 -25.25 -9.60 -21.05
N PHE A 31 -24.15 -9.88 -21.73
CA PHE A 31 -22.83 -9.96 -21.14
C PHE A 31 -22.50 -8.55 -20.63
N LEU A 32 -23.27 -8.08 -19.65
CA LEU A 32 -22.74 -7.12 -18.72
C LEU A 32 -21.70 -7.95 -17.96
N PRO A 33 -20.42 -7.57 -17.98
CA PRO A 33 -19.52 -8.08 -16.98
C PRO A 33 -20.07 -7.52 -15.67
N GLU A 34 -20.91 -8.30 -14.99
CA GLU A 34 -21.15 -8.08 -13.58
C GLU A 34 -19.77 -8.24 -12.95
N LEU A 35 -19.11 -7.10 -12.73
CA LEU A 35 -17.96 -6.95 -11.86
C LEU A 35 -18.43 -7.32 -10.46
N HIS A 36 -18.63 -8.62 -10.24
CA HIS A 36 -18.72 -9.23 -8.94
C HIS A 36 -17.35 -9.05 -8.31
N LEU A 37 -17.14 -7.86 -7.73
CA LEU A 37 -16.03 -7.52 -6.84
C LEU A 37 -16.20 -8.27 -5.51
N HIS A 38 -16.54 -9.56 -5.53
CA HIS A 38 -16.25 -10.43 -4.41
C HIS A 38 -14.73 -10.57 -4.36
N LEU A 39 -14.08 -9.74 -3.55
CA LEU A 39 -12.77 -10.09 -3.01
C LEU A 39 -12.98 -11.39 -2.26
N ALA A 40 -12.33 -12.47 -2.69
CA ALA A 40 -12.44 -13.76 -2.01
C ALA A 40 -12.10 -13.65 -0.51
N GLU A 41 -11.25 -12.68 -0.14
CA GLU A 41 -10.83 -12.38 1.24
C GLU A 41 -11.81 -11.43 1.99
N GLY A 42 -12.73 -10.78 1.26
CA GLY A 42 -13.71 -9.81 1.77
C GLY A 42 -13.25 -8.35 1.77
N TRP A 43 -14.21 -7.42 1.82
CA TRP A 43 -13.97 -5.97 1.92
C TRP A 43 -13.20 -5.57 3.19
N PHE A 44 -13.33 -6.36 4.25
CA PHE A 44 -12.64 -6.13 5.51
C PHE A 44 -11.11 -6.17 5.36
N SER A 45 -10.56 -7.12 4.59
CA SER A 45 -9.12 -7.17 4.32
C SER A 45 -8.63 -5.95 3.51
N LEU A 46 -9.48 -5.39 2.65
CA LEU A 46 -9.16 -4.16 1.91
C LEU A 46 -9.10 -2.96 2.85
N VAL A 47 -10.05 -2.85 3.78
CA VAL A 47 -10.07 -1.80 4.80
C VAL A 47 -8.82 -1.89 5.68
N LEU A 48 -8.47 -3.09 6.17
CA LEU A 48 -7.27 -3.29 6.96
C LEU A 48 -5.99 -2.95 6.19
N LEU A 49 -5.89 -3.39 4.92
CA LEU A 49 -4.78 -3.01 4.04
C LEU A 49 -4.68 -1.50 3.87
N ALA A 50 -5.81 -0.83 3.64
CA ALA A 50 -5.85 0.62 3.51
C ALA A 50 -5.38 1.29 4.81
N ILE A 51 -5.84 0.85 5.98
CA ILE A 51 -5.39 1.39 7.28
C ILE A 51 -3.88 1.21 7.45
N VAL A 52 -3.34 0.03 7.13
CA VAL A 52 -1.89 -0.24 7.18
C VAL A 52 -1.13 0.76 6.31
N VAL A 53 -1.49 0.88 5.04
CA VAL A 53 -0.78 1.77 4.10
C VAL A 53 -1.00 3.25 4.44
N TYR A 54 -2.22 3.67 4.77
CA TYR A 54 -2.51 5.08 5.09
C TYR A 54 -1.88 5.51 6.41
N SER A 55 -1.73 4.63 7.39
CA SER A 55 -1.01 4.98 8.63
C SER A 55 0.46 5.33 8.34
N THR A 56 1.12 4.59 7.45
CA THR A 56 2.47 4.92 6.96
C THR A 56 2.49 6.23 6.16
N ILE A 57 1.55 6.42 5.24
CA ILE A 57 1.50 7.61 4.38
C ILE A 57 1.17 8.89 5.17
N TRP A 58 0.25 8.82 6.12
CA TRP A 58 -0.08 9.96 6.98
C TRP A 58 1.02 10.27 7.98
N SER A 59 1.80 9.28 8.41
CA SER A 59 3.03 9.55 9.16
C SER A 59 4.01 10.38 8.31
N ILE A 60 4.22 10.02 7.04
CA ILE A 60 5.09 10.80 6.13
C ILE A 60 4.57 12.23 5.96
N GLN A 61 3.27 12.41 5.77
CA GLN A 61 2.68 13.74 5.67
C GLN A 61 2.84 14.56 6.96
N ALA A 62 2.77 13.92 8.12
CA ALA A 62 2.97 14.59 9.40
C ALA A 62 4.40 15.09 9.64
N ALA A 63 5.37 14.58 8.88
CA ALA A 63 6.75 15.08 8.91
C ALA A 63 6.90 16.43 8.20
N ASP A 64 5.91 16.81 7.38
CA ASP A 64 5.82 18.10 6.70
C ASP A 64 7.12 18.52 6.00
N TRP A 65 7.77 17.55 5.37
CA TRP A 65 9.06 17.74 4.71
C TRP A 65 8.97 18.71 3.53
N VAL A 66 7.85 18.76 2.81
CA VAL A 66 7.71 19.62 1.64
C VAL A 66 6.27 20.07 1.47
N ASP A 67 6.09 21.25 0.86
CA ASP A 67 4.78 21.75 0.47
C ASP A 67 4.02 20.73 -0.41
N HIS A 68 2.70 20.75 -0.31
CA HIS A 68 1.78 19.92 -1.10
C HIS A 68 1.85 18.40 -0.84
N LEU A 69 2.48 17.94 0.25
CA LEU A 69 2.52 16.52 0.66
C LEU A 69 1.13 15.88 0.81
N ASN A 70 0.08 16.66 1.05
CA ASN A 70 -1.31 16.19 1.09
C ASN A 70 -1.74 15.43 -0.18
N THR A 71 -1.11 15.73 -1.32
CA THR A 71 -1.34 15.04 -2.60
C THR A 71 -0.98 13.55 -2.55
N LEU A 72 -0.07 13.16 -1.64
CA LEU A 72 0.35 11.77 -1.44
C LEU A 72 -0.82 10.86 -1.05
N THR A 73 -1.83 11.36 -0.33
CA THR A 73 -3.05 10.61 0.03
C THR A 73 -3.81 10.16 -1.21
N PHE A 74 -3.95 11.06 -2.19
CA PHE A 74 -4.61 10.77 -3.45
C PHE A 74 -3.80 9.79 -4.30
N VAL A 75 -2.49 10.03 -4.44
CA VAL A 75 -1.60 9.14 -5.20
C VAL A 75 -1.58 7.73 -4.62
N THR A 76 -1.58 7.61 -3.28
CA THR A 76 -1.70 6.35 -2.56
C THR A 76 -3.01 5.62 -2.87
N ALA A 77 -4.14 6.35 -2.93
CA ALA A 77 -5.44 5.77 -3.26
C ALA A 77 -5.40 5.13 -4.66
N ILE A 78 -4.83 5.83 -5.63
CA ILE A 78 -4.66 5.31 -7.00
C ILE A 78 -3.70 4.11 -7.01
N GLY A 79 -2.61 4.16 -6.24
CA GLY A 79 -1.66 3.05 -6.09
C GLY A 79 -2.32 1.77 -5.53
N LEU A 80 -3.11 1.90 -4.46
CA LEU A 80 -3.90 0.80 -3.89
C LEU A 80 -4.89 0.23 -4.92
N LEU A 81 -5.65 1.11 -5.59
CA LEU A 81 -6.63 0.71 -6.59
C LEU A 81 -5.96 -0.06 -7.74
N LEU A 82 -4.89 0.49 -8.32
CA LEU A 82 -4.14 -0.15 -9.39
C LEU A 82 -3.48 -1.45 -8.93
N GLY A 83 -3.04 -1.53 -7.67
CA GLY A 83 -2.50 -2.75 -7.08
C GLY A 83 -3.54 -3.86 -6.95
N VAL A 84 -4.76 -3.54 -6.50
CA VAL A 84 -5.88 -4.50 -6.43
C VAL A 84 -6.27 -4.95 -7.83
N LEU A 85 -6.41 -4.03 -8.79
CA LEU A 85 -6.75 -4.35 -10.17
C LEU A 85 -5.68 -5.24 -10.83
N ALA A 86 -4.41 -4.89 -10.67
CA ALA A 86 -3.28 -5.66 -11.16
C ALA A 86 -3.26 -7.07 -10.56
N ALA A 87 -3.46 -7.19 -9.24
CA ALA A 87 -3.45 -8.47 -8.54
C ALA A 87 -4.56 -9.41 -9.03
N LYS A 88 -5.75 -8.86 -9.30
CA LYS A 88 -6.91 -9.62 -9.79
C LYS A 88 -6.82 -9.96 -11.27
N GLN A 89 -6.16 -9.13 -12.07
CA GLN A 89 -5.98 -9.41 -13.49
C GLN A 89 -5.18 -10.70 -13.72
N ARG A 90 -5.65 -11.54 -14.65
CA ARG A 90 -4.98 -12.78 -15.07
C ARG A 90 -4.68 -12.85 -16.57
N ARG A 91 -5.18 -11.89 -17.36
CA ARG A 91 -5.07 -11.89 -18.83
C ARG A 91 -3.68 -11.54 -19.36
N PHE A 92 -2.97 -10.64 -18.69
CA PHE A 92 -1.67 -10.12 -19.14
C PHE A 92 -0.51 -10.74 -18.35
N SER A 93 0.68 -10.77 -18.96
CA SER A 93 1.89 -11.24 -18.29
C SER A 93 2.28 -10.33 -17.13
N ARG A 94 2.92 -10.89 -16.10
CA ARG A 94 3.29 -10.14 -14.88
C ARG A 94 4.22 -8.96 -15.20
N LEU A 95 5.20 -9.17 -16.08
CA LEU A 95 6.14 -8.13 -16.48
C LEU A 95 5.41 -6.93 -17.13
N LEU A 96 4.50 -7.18 -18.06
CA LEU A 96 3.74 -6.10 -18.71
C LEU A 96 2.87 -5.32 -17.71
N VAL A 97 2.25 -6.01 -16.75
CA VAL A 97 1.44 -5.36 -15.72
C VAL A 97 2.30 -4.49 -14.80
N HIS A 98 3.43 -5.02 -14.32
CA HIS A 98 4.35 -4.26 -13.47
C HIS A 98 4.91 -3.04 -14.22
N SER A 99 5.41 -3.21 -15.45
CA SER A 99 5.92 -2.11 -16.26
C SER A 99 4.86 -1.04 -16.52
N ALA A 100 3.63 -1.45 -16.86
CA ALA A 100 2.53 -0.51 -17.09
C ALA A 100 2.15 0.27 -15.83
N VAL A 101 2.06 -0.39 -14.67
CA VAL A 101 1.70 0.28 -13.42
C VAL A 101 2.81 1.19 -12.92
N VAL A 102 4.08 0.79 -13.02
CA VAL A 102 5.22 1.66 -12.70
C VAL A 102 5.23 2.89 -13.60
N PHE A 103 5.02 2.71 -14.91
CA PHE A 103 4.93 3.83 -15.85
C PHE A 103 3.78 4.78 -15.53
N LEU A 104 2.58 4.24 -15.25
CA LEU A 104 1.43 5.05 -14.83
C LEU A 104 1.67 5.78 -13.50
N GLY A 105 2.31 5.12 -12.54
CA GLY A 105 2.68 5.71 -11.25
C GLY A 105 3.66 6.87 -11.42
N LEU A 106 4.65 6.71 -12.30
CA LEU A 106 5.60 7.76 -12.64
C LEU A 106 4.90 8.94 -13.34
N LEU A 107 4.05 8.67 -14.34
CA LEU A 107 3.27 9.72 -14.99
C LEU A 107 2.36 10.46 -14.02
N LEU A 108 1.74 9.75 -13.07
CA LEU A 108 0.90 10.36 -12.05
C LEU A 108 1.73 11.23 -11.10
N ALA A 109 2.88 10.75 -10.63
CA ALA A 109 3.78 11.54 -9.77
C ALA A 109 4.26 12.80 -10.51
N LEU A 110 4.72 12.66 -11.76
CA LEU A 110 5.12 13.78 -12.62
C LEU A 110 4.00 14.81 -12.79
N TRP A 111 2.79 14.34 -13.09
CA TRP A 111 1.61 15.19 -13.26
C TRP A 111 1.28 15.97 -11.98
N GLN A 112 1.25 15.28 -10.84
CA GLN A 112 0.92 15.89 -9.56
C GLN A 112 1.99 16.89 -9.09
N THR A 113 3.28 16.57 -9.29
CA THR A 113 4.37 17.50 -9.02
C THR A 113 4.30 18.74 -9.91
N ALA A 114 4.09 18.56 -11.21
CA ALA A 114 3.94 19.68 -12.15
C ALA A 114 2.75 20.56 -11.79
N LEU A 115 1.64 19.96 -11.35
CA LEU A 115 0.46 20.70 -10.90
C LEU A 115 0.74 21.51 -9.63
N ALA A 116 1.43 20.92 -8.65
CA ALA A 116 1.74 21.54 -7.37
C ALA A 116 2.72 22.72 -7.50
N PHE A 117 3.85 22.53 -8.18
CA PHE A 117 4.94 23.52 -8.20
C PHE A 117 5.04 24.38 -9.46
N TYR A 118 4.44 23.94 -10.57
CA TYR A 118 4.59 24.59 -11.87
C TYR A 118 3.25 24.98 -12.50
N GLY A 119 2.15 24.96 -11.73
CA GLY A 119 0.81 25.28 -12.22
C GLY A 119 0.33 24.38 -13.36
N GLY A 120 0.86 23.16 -13.45
CA GLY A 120 0.59 22.20 -14.52
C GLY A 120 1.47 22.34 -15.77
N SER A 121 2.44 23.26 -15.78
CA SER A 121 3.36 23.45 -16.91
C SER A 121 4.40 22.34 -17.00
N ILE A 122 4.21 21.42 -17.95
CA ILE A 122 5.16 20.33 -18.23
C ILE A 122 6.52 20.89 -18.66
N SER A 123 6.55 21.95 -19.47
CA SER A 123 7.81 22.56 -19.91
C SER A 123 8.59 23.18 -18.76
N GLY A 124 7.90 23.83 -17.82
CA GLY A 124 8.52 24.38 -16.61
C GLY A 124 9.12 23.28 -15.74
N PHE A 125 8.36 22.20 -15.54
CA PHE A 125 8.80 21.04 -14.80
C PHE A 125 10.03 20.34 -15.44
N VAL A 126 10.04 20.16 -16.76
CA VAL A 126 11.19 19.58 -17.50
C VAL A 126 12.44 20.46 -17.36
N GLN A 127 12.28 21.78 -17.39
CA GLN A 127 13.39 22.71 -17.13
C GLN A 127 13.89 22.59 -15.68
N GLY A 128 12.98 22.42 -14.72
CA GLY A 128 13.30 22.15 -13.31
C GLY A 128 14.17 20.90 -13.14
N ILE A 129 13.76 19.77 -13.75
CA ILE A 129 14.58 18.55 -13.79
C ILE A 129 15.95 18.82 -14.42
N GLY A 130 15.99 19.54 -15.54
CA GLY A 130 17.24 19.88 -16.22
C GLY A 130 18.20 20.63 -15.30
N ARG A 131 17.70 21.65 -14.59
CA ARG A 131 18.47 22.42 -13.61
C ARG A 131 18.95 21.56 -12.45
N TRP A 132 18.08 20.76 -11.85
CA TRP A 132 18.44 19.82 -10.78
C TRP A 132 19.56 18.86 -11.24
N SER A 133 19.42 18.27 -12.43
CA SER A 133 20.40 17.35 -12.99
C SER A 133 21.78 18.00 -13.23
N ALA A 134 21.79 19.26 -13.67
CA ALA A 134 23.01 20.03 -13.88
C ALA A 134 23.74 20.33 -12.55
N VAL A 135 22.98 20.67 -11.49
CA VAL A 135 23.55 20.91 -10.15
C VAL A 135 24.21 19.64 -9.60
N LEU A 136 23.56 18.48 -9.75
CA LEU A 136 24.12 17.20 -9.30
C LEU A 136 25.34 16.77 -10.10
N ALA A 137 25.32 16.94 -11.42
CA ALA A 137 26.48 16.65 -12.26
C ALA A 137 27.68 17.56 -11.92
N GLY A 138 27.41 18.78 -11.44
CA GLY A 138 28.43 19.71 -10.93
C GLY A 138 28.93 19.41 -9.51
N GLY A 139 28.42 18.35 -8.85
CA GLY A 139 28.80 17.96 -7.49
C GLY A 139 28.15 18.77 -6.36
N GLY A 140 27.25 19.69 -6.71
CA GLY A 140 26.49 20.50 -5.76
C GLY A 140 25.31 19.75 -5.14
N ALA A 141 24.75 20.31 -4.06
CA ALA A 141 23.49 19.85 -3.49
C ALA A 141 22.32 20.67 -4.06
N SER A 142 21.27 20.00 -4.52
CA SER A 142 20.08 20.68 -5.04
C SER A 142 18.96 20.66 -4.02
N ASN A 143 18.49 21.85 -3.64
CA ASN A 143 17.36 22.02 -2.72
C ASN A 143 16.04 22.20 -3.48
N ASP A 144 15.75 21.33 -4.44
CA ASP A 144 14.54 21.43 -5.26
C ASP A 144 13.41 20.57 -4.68
N ASP A 145 12.58 21.22 -3.87
CA ASP A 145 11.39 20.66 -3.21
C ASP A 145 10.45 19.91 -4.18
N SER A 146 10.40 20.34 -5.45
CA SER A 146 9.57 19.67 -6.45
C SER A 146 10.08 18.26 -6.79
N ILE A 147 11.40 18.07 -6.81
CA ILE A 147 12.03 16.76 -7.05
C ILE A 147 11.84 15.84 -5.84
N PHE A 148 11.94 16.41 -4.64
CA PHE A 148 11.66 15.71 -3.40
C PHE A 148 10.22 15.17 -3.37
N LEU A 149 9.24 16.04 -3.67
CA LEU A 149 7.84 15.65 -3.74
C LEU A 149 7.60 14.58 -4.81
N LEU A 150 8.18 14.73 -6.01
CA LEU A 150 8.09 13.70 -7.06
C LEU A 150 8.53 12.33 -6.57
N LEU A 151 9.66 12.27 -5.87
CA LEU A 151 10.22 11.03 -5.39
C LEU A 151 9.33 10.38 -4.34
N ILE A 152 8.83 11.15 -3.37
CA ILE A 152 7.91 10.66 -2.35
C ILE A 152 6.58 10.19 -2.96
N LEU A 153 6.03 10.93 -3.93
CA LEU A 153 4.83 10.51 -4.64
C LEU A 153 5.05 9.18 -5.38
N ALA A 154 6.17 9.03 -6.09
CA ALA A 154 6.51 7.81 -6.81
C ALA A 154 6.72 6.62 -5.85
N LEU A 155 7.47 6.80 -4.77
CA LEU A 155 7.74 5.76 -3.78
C LEU A 155 6.47 5.38 -3.00
N GLY A 156 5.66 6.34 -2.59
CA GLY A 156 4.39 6.07 -1.90
C GLY A 156 3.39 5.34 -2.80
N PHE A 157 3.32 5.70 -4.09
CA PHE A 157 2.55 4.95 -5.08
C PHE A 157 3.04 3.50 -5.19
N LEU A 158 4.35 3.28 -5.32
CA LEU A 158 4.93 1.96 -5.44
C LEU A 158 4.72 1.13 -4.18
N LEU A 159 4.84 1.73 -3.00
CA LEU A 159 4.56 1.09 -1.71
C LEU A 159 3.11 0.64 -1.63
N ALA A 160 2.15 1.52 -1.96
CA ALA A 160 0.73 1.21 -1.99
C ALA A 160 0.38 0.10 -3.00
N TYR A 161 0.95 0.19 -4.20
CA TYR A 161 0.80 -0.82 -5.25
C TYR A 161 1.35 -2.18 -4.83
N ALA A 162 2.60 -2.23 -4.37
CA ALA A 162 3.28 -3.44 -3.93
C ALA A 162 2.55 -4.07 -2.75
N SER A 163 2.03 -3.25 -1.84
CA SER A 163 1.23 -3.67 -0.70
C SER A 163 0.00 -4.47 -1.11
N ALA A 164 -0.82 -3.92 -2.01
CA ALA A 164 -1.98 -4.61 -2.54
C ALA A 164 -1.61 -5.86 -3.35
N TRP A 165 -0.53 -5.80 -4.14
CA TRP A 165 -0.04 -6.95 -4.92
C TRP A 165 0.42 -8.11 -4.03
N LEU A 166 1.21 -7.82 -2.98
CA LEU A 166 1.72 -8.80 -2.03
C LEU A 166 0.59 -9.50 -1.27
N LEU A 167 -0.44 -8.75 -0.87
CA LEU A 167 -1.60 -9.31 -0.19
C LEU A 167 -2.40 -10.24 -1.12
N TYR A 168 -2.88 -9.70 -2.25
CA TYR A 168 -3.90 -10.40 -3.05
C TYR A 168 -3.34 -11.38 -4.09
N ARG A 169 -2.14 -11.14 -4.62
CA ARG A 169 -1.56 -11.96 -5.69
C ARG A 169 -0.45 -12.88 -5.19
N THR A 170 0.50 -12.34 -4.44
CA THR A 170 1.64 -13.12 -3.92
C THR A 170 1.26 -13.90 -2.66
N ARG A 171 0.22 -13.47 -1.92
CA ARG A 171 -0.25 -14.12 -0.69
C ARG A 171 0.80 -14.11 0.42
N THR A 172 1.55 -13.01 0.54
CA THR A 172 2.63 -12.81 1.52
C THR A 172 2.41 -11.51 2.32
N PRO A 173 1.41 -11.47 3.23
CA PRO A 173 1.08 -10.25 3.98
C PRO A 173 2.18 -9.82 4.95
N TRP A 174 3.06 -10.74 5.39
CA TRP A 174 4.16 -10.40 6.30
C TRP A 174 5.20 -9.48 5.62
N LEU A 175 5.49 -9.68 4.33
CA LEU A 175 6.38 -8.78 3.56
C LEU A 175 5.78 -7.39 3.39
N LEU A 176 4.47 -7.32 3.15
CA LEU A 176 3.71 -6.07 3.13
C LEU A 176 3.92 -5.29 4.44
N VAL A 177 3.72 -5.97 5.58
CA VAL A 177 3.82 -5.36 6.91
C VAL A 177 5.25 -4.93 7.20
N ILE A 178 6.25 -5.75 6.88
CA ILE A 178 7.66 -5.36 7.04
C ILE A 178 7.99 -4.13 6.19
N ALA A 179 7.58 -4.10 4.91
CA ALA A 179 7.88 -2.98 4.03
C ALA A 179 7.26 -1.66 4.53
N ASN A 180 5.98 -1.66 4.89
CA ASN A 180 5.32 -0.45 5.41
C ASN A 180 5.83 -0.09 6.81
N GLY A 181 6.17 -1.09 7.63
CA GLY A 181 6.70 -0.91 8.98
C GLY A 181 8.09 -0.27 8.97
N ILE A 182 8.99 -0.69 8.07
CA ILE A 182 10.31 -0.05 7.90
C ILE A 182 10.15 1.42 7.54
N VAL A 183 9.31 1.73 6.54
CA VAL A 183 9.07 3.12 6.12
C VAL A 183 8.49 3.95 7.26
N LEU A 184 7.51 3.40 7.99
CA LEU A 184 6.89 4.06 9.13
C LEU A 184 7.90 4.33 10.26
N LEU A 185 8.74 3.35 10.61
CA LEU A 185 9.74 3.47 11.67
C LEU A 185 10.80 4.52 11.33
N ILE A 186 11.33 4.51 10.10
CA ILE A 186 12.27 5.54 9.62
C ILE A 186 11.62 6.92 9.73
N ASN A 187 10.36 7.03 9.33
CA ASN A 187 9.68 8.32 9.34
C ASN A 187 9.32 8.78 10.77
N LEU A 188 9.09 7.86 11.71
CA LEU A 188 8.79 8.19 13.11
C LEU A 188 9.91 8.94 13.83
N GLU A 189 11.17 8.73 13.42
CA GLU A 189 12.30 9.49 13.94
C GLU A 189 12.26 10.98 13.53
N ASN A 190 11.51 11.30 12.47
CA ASN A 190 11.43 12.64 11.89
C ASN A 190 10.18 13.42 12.32
N VAL A 191 9.33 12.85 13.17
CA VAL A 191 8.09 13.48 13.65
C VAL A 191 8.06 13.61 15.17
N PRO A 192 7.32 14.60 15.72
CA PRO A 192 7.10 14.71 17.15
C PRO A 192 6.57 13.41 17.78
N PRO A 193 6.90 13.09 19.05
CA PRO A 193 6.48 11.85 19.72
C PRO A 193 4.97 11.61 19.75
N ALA A 194 4.15 12.66 19.64
CA ALA A 194 2.69 12.56 19.58
C ALA A 194 2.20 11.72 18.38
N TYR A 195 2.98 11.61 17.29
CA TYR A 195 2.63 10.85 16.09
C TYR A 195 2.89 9.34 16.21
N ILE A 196 3.31 8.86 17.39
CA ILE A 196 3.38 7.42 17.72
C ILE A 196 2.04 6.71 17.53
N ILE A 197 0.92 7.45 17.54
CA ILE A 197 -0.41 6.92 17.24
C ILE A 197 -0.47 6.20 15.87
N PHE A 198 0.30 6.65 14.86
CA PHE A 198 0.36 5.96 13.58
C PHE A 198 0.97 4.57 13.71
N LEU A 199 2.00 4.39 14.55
CA LEU A 199 2.55 3.08 14.85
C LEU A 199 1.54 2.16 15.54
N ILE A 200 0.80 2.70 16.50
CA ILE A 200 -0.23 1.94 17.24
C ILE A 200 -1.31 1.45 16.26
N VAL A 201 -1.87 2.36 15.46
CA VAL A 201 -2.89 2.04 14.45
C VAL A 201 -2.35 1.04 13.43
N PHE A 202 -1.12 1.26 12.95
CA PHE A 202 -0.43 0.37 12.04
C PHE A 202 -0.31 -1.06 12.60
N LEU A 203 0.14 -1.21 13.85
CA LEU A 203 0.36 -2.50 14.49
C LEU A 203 -0.96 -3.26 14.71
N ILE A 204 -2.01 -2.59 15.20
CA ILE A 204 -3.33 -3.19 15.35
C ILE A 204 -3.84 -3.69 14.00
N ALA A 205 -3.82 -2.81 12.98
CA ALA A 205 -4.32 -3.15 11.65
C ALA A 205 -3.49 -4.27 11.00
N SER A 206 -2.17 -4.26 11.19
CA SER A 206 -1.26 -5.29 10.71
C SER A 206 -1.55 -6.65 11.35
N LEU A 207 -1.63 -6.72 12.68
CA LEU A 207 -1.92 -7.97 13.39
C LEU A 207 -3.28 -8.54 12.99
N LEU A 208 -4.31 -7.70 12.92
CA LEU A 208 -5.63 -8.10 12.44
C LEU A 208 -5.60 -8.58 10.98
N LEU A 209 -4.83 -7.91 10.11
CA LEU A 209 -4.68 -8.31 8.71
C LEU A 209 -3.99 -9.67 8.59
N LEU A 210 -2.90 -9.89 9.32
CA LEU A 210 -2.19 -11.17 9.34
C LEU A 210 -3.09 -12.29 9.89
N LEU A 211 -3.86 -12.03 10.94
CA LEU A 211 -4.80 -12.99 11.51
C LEU A 211 -5.91 -13.32 10.53
N ARG A 212 -6.52 -12.30 9.91
CA ARG A 212 -7.57 -12.44 8.91
C ARG A 212 -7.09 -13.26 7.72
N PHE A 213 -5.87 -12.99 7.25
CA PHE A 213 -5.26 -13.72 6.16
C PHE A 213 -4.99 -15.18 6.53
N ASN A 214 -4.41 -15.44 7.71
CA ASN A 214 -4.16 -16.80 8.18
C ASN A 214 -5.46 -17.62 8.37
N LEU A 215 -6.51 -16.99 8.89
CA LEU A 215 -7.83 -17.62 9.00
C LEU A 215 -8.38 -17.99 7.64
N PHE A 216 -8.30 -17.08 6.67
CA PHE A 216 -8.80 -17.32 5.32
C PHE A 216 -8.08 -18.50 4.63
N GLU A 217 -6.75 -18.57 4.74
CA GLU A 217 -5.96 -19.70 4.24
C GLU A 217 -6.28 -21.01 4.99
N SER A 218 -6.49 -20.93 6.31
CA SER A 218 -6.85 -22.09 7.14
C SER A 218 -8.22 -22.64 6.77
N VAL A 219 -9.22 -21.78 6.60
CA VAL A 219 -10.58 -22.15 6.17
C VAL A 219 -10.56 -22.76 4.77
N GLN A 220 -9.81 -22.19 3.82
CA GLN A 220 -9.65 -22.82 2.51
C GLN A 220 -9.02 -24.21 2.60
N ARG A 221 -8.05 -24.41 3.48
CA ARG A 221 -7.41 -25.71 3.71
C ARG A 221 -8.40 -26.71 4.30
N TRP A 222 -9.15 -26.33 5.32
CA TRP A 222 -10.17 -27.17 5.94
C TRP A 222 -11.29 -27.56 4.98
N ASN A 223 -11.74 -26.61 4.15
CA ASN A 223 -12.71 -26.88 3.08
C ASN A 223 -12.20 -27.92 2.08
N ARG A 224 -10.91 -27.86 1.70
CA ARG A 224 -10.29 -28.88 0.84
C ARG A 224 -10.16 -30.24 1.53
N SER A 225 -10.06 -30.27 2.85
CA SER A 225 -9.97 -31.49 3.66
C SER A 225 -11.33 -32.03 4.14
N GLY A 226 -12.44 -31.36 3.81
CA GLY A 226 -13.79 -31.79 4.22
C GLY A 226 -14.08 -31.63 5.73
N LEU A 227 -13.28 -30.84 6.45
CA LEU A 227 -13.47 -30.59 7.87
C LEU A 227 -14.58 -29.54 8.07
N ARG A 228 -15.57 -29.87 8.90
CA ARG A 228 -16.61 -28.93 9.33
C ARG A 228 -16.04 -27.98 10.37
N TYR A 229 -16.33 -26.69 10.22
CA TYR A 229 -16.02 -25.64 11.18
C TYR A 229 -17.31 -24.87 11.54
N PRO A 230 -17.40 -24.24 12.71
CA PRO A 230 -18.54 -23.40 13.07
C PRO A 230 -18.68 -22.19 12.15
N ASP A 231 -19.91 -21.81 11.80
CA ASP A 231 -20.18 -20.70 10.88
C ASP A 231 -19.66 -19.34 11.43
N ASP A 232 -19.69 -19.16 12.76
CA ASP A 232 -19.26 -17.93 13.44
C ASP A 232 -17.77 -17.86 13.78
N LEU A 233 -17.00 -18.92 13.48
CA LEU A 233 -15.59 -19.05 13.87
C LEU A 233 -14.74 -17.87 13.41
N GLY A 234 -15.04 -17.31 12.23
CA GLY A 234 -14.30 -16.18 11.69
C GLY A 234 -14.49 -14.89 12.50
N TRP A 235 -15.67 -14.67 13.07
CA TRP A 235 -15.99 -13.48 13.85
C TRP A 235 -15.39 -13.57 15.25
N ASP A 236 -15.54 -14.72 15.92
CA ASP A 236 -15.01 -14.94 17.26
C ASP A 236 -13.49 -14.81 17.31
N ILE A 237 -12.78 -15.39 16.33
CA ILE A 237 -11.32 -15.29 16.29
C ILE A 237 -10.87 -13.87 15.97
N MET A 238 -11.62 -13.11 15.16
CA MET A 238 -11.32 -11.70 14.91
C MET A 238 -11.47 -10.84 16.17
N GLN A 239 -12.51 -11.06 16.98
CA GLN A 239 -12.70 -10.36 18.25
C GLN A 239 -11.58 -10.71 19.25
N ALA A 240 -11.30 -12.00 19.42
CA ALA A 240 -10.22 -12.46 20.30
C ALA A 240 -8.86 -11.91 19.83
N GLY A 241 -8.60 -11.92 18.51
CA GLY A 241 -7.41 -11.37 17.90
C GLY A 241 -7.25 -9.86 18.10
N ALA A 242 -8.35 -9.10 18.01
CA ALA A 242 -8.36 -7.67 18.30
C ALA A 242 -8.00 -7.41 19.76
N LEU A 243 -8.62 -8.13 20.69
CA LEU A 243 -8.34 -8.03 22.12
C LEU A 243 -6.89 -8.40 22.45
N ILE A 244 -6.36 -9.47 21.85
CA ILE A 244 -4.96 -9.87 22.02
C ILE A 244 -4.02 -8.81 21.45
N SER A 245 -4.32 -8.25 20.27
CA SER A 245 -3.49 -7.21 19.64
C SER A 245 -3.42 -5.95 20.50
N VAL A 246 -4.58 -5.50 21.02
CA VAL A 246 -4.64 -4.38 21.97
C VAL A 246 -3.89 -4.74 23.26
N GLY A 247 -4.07 -5.95 23.78
CA GLY A 247 -3.35 -6.45 24.95
C GLY A 247 -1.84 -6.40 24.77
N ILE A 248 -1.31 -6.92 23.65
CA ILE A 248 0.13 -6.89 23.32
C ILE A 248 0.66 -5.46 23.33
N LEU A 249 -0.09 -4.50 22.78
CA LEU A 249 0.33 -3.09 22.76
C LEU A 249 0.33 -2.45 24.15
N VAL A 250 -0.69 -2.74 24.96
CA VAL A 250 -0.75 -2.29 26.36
C VAL A 250 0.42 -2.88 27.16
N PHE A 251 0.69 -4.18 27.00
CA PHE A 251 1.82 -4.84 27.64
C PHE A 251 3.17 -4.32 27.14
N SER A 252 3.27 -3.96 25.86
CA SER A 252 4.48 -3.36 25.27
C SER A 252 4.87 -2.06 25.98
N TRP A 253 3.92 -1.31 26.52
CA TRP A 253 4.19 -0.08 27.28
C TRP A 253 4.86 -0.34 28.63
N ILE A 254 4.75 -1.57 29.14
CA ILE A 254 5.33 -1.99 30.42
C ILE A 254 6.79 -2.46 30.25
N LEU A 255 7.20 -2.79 29.01
CA LEU A 255 8.57 -3.21 28.74
C LEU A 255 9.56 -2.02 28.84
N PRO A 256 10.73 -2.22 29.47
CA PRO A 256 11.76 -1.19 29.54
C PRO A 256 12.31 -0.88 28.14
N GLY A 257 12.18 0.39 27.71
CA GLY A 257 12.52 0.85 26.37
C GLY A 257 14.00 1.17 26.12
N ASP A 258 14.86 1.13 27.15
CA ASP A 258 16.22 1.70 27.08
C ASP A 258 17.34 0.67 26.80
N TYR A 259 17.01 -0.52 26.30
CA TYR A 259 18.05 -1.50 25.97
C TYR A 259 18.79 -1.13 24.67
N LYS A 260 19.87 -0.36 24.80
CA LYS A 260 20.82 -0.09 23.72
C LYS A 260 21.94 -1.13 23.75
N ASN A 261 22.04 -1.94 22.69
CA ASN A 261 23.15 -2.88 22.56
C ASN A 261 24.42 -2.12 22.09
N PRO A 262 25.47 -2.00 22.91
CA PRO A 262 26.66 -1.21 22.58
C PRO A 262 27.45 -1.78 21.39
N THR A 263 27.31 -3.07 21.08
CA THR A 263 27.96 -3.71 19.92
C THR A 263 27.25 -3.36 18.62
N ALA A 264 25.92 -3.19 18.66
CA ALA A 264 25.14 -2.79 17.50
C ALA A 264 25.33 -1.30 17.17
N SER A 265 25.49 -0.44 18.17
CA SER A 265 25.76 0.98 17.97
C SER A 265 27.11 1.24 17.30
N LEU A 266 28.13 0.43 17.59
CA LEU A 266 29.45 0.51 16.94
C LEU A 266 29.41 0.24 15.43
N ILE A 267 28.48 -0.61 14.96
CA ILE A 267 28.28 -0.89 13.53
C ILE A 267 27.57 0.29 12.86
N TRP A 268 26.67 0.94 13.58
CA TRP A 268 25.90 2.10 13.09
C TRP A 268 26.72 3.39 13.04
N ASP A 269 27.57 3.64 14.05
CA ASP A 269 28.39 4.85 14.19
C ASP A 269 29.72 4.80 13.41
N SER A 270 29.99 3.71 12.69
CA SER A 270 31.23 3.58 11.94
C SER A 270 31.22 4.52 10.73
N LYS A 271 32.05 5.58 10.77
CA LYS A 271 32.23 6.57 9.68
C LYS A 271 32.55 5.96 8.30
N SER A 272 33.05 4.72 8.26
CA SER A 272 33.36 3.98 7.03
C SER A 272 32.20 3.11 6.51
N SER A 273 31.04 3.15 7.16
CA SER A 273 29.88 2.37 6.76
C SER A 273 29.40 2.78 5.35
N PRO A 274 29.17 1.81 4.43
CA PRO A 274 28.58 2.09 3.12
C PRO A 274 27.24 2.83 3.19
N PHE A 275 26.52 2.69 4.31
CA PHE A 275 25.26 3.37 4.55
C PHE A 275 25.42 4.88 4.73
N VAL A 276 26.47 5.33 5.43
CA VAL A 276 26.79 6.75 5.60
C VAL A 276 27.17 7.38 4.26
N GLN A 277 27.83 6.64 3.36
CA GLN A 277 28.12 7.12 2.01
C GLN A 277 26.86 7.25 1.17
N LEU A 278 25.92 6.30 1.28
CA LEU A 278 24.63 6.36 0.60
C LEU A 278 23.78 7.52 1.11
N GLU A 279 23.75 7.75 2.42
CA GLU A 279 23.10 8.89 3.06
C GLU A 279 23.66 10.21 2.55
N ASN A 280 24.98 10.36 2.49
CA ASN A 280 25.61 11.57 1.94
C ASN A 280 25.30 11.81 0.44
N VAL A 281 25.14 10.74 -0.35
CA VAL A 281 24.71 10.87 -1.76
C VAL A 281 23.24 11.26 -1.83
N TRP A 282 22.42 10.68 -0.97
CA TRP A 282 21.00 10.98 -0.85
C TRP A 282 20.75 12.42 -0.43
N ASP A 283 21.39 12.87 0.63
CA ASP A 283 21.30 14.24 1.16
C ASP A 283 21.71 15.27 0.11
N ARG A 284 22.73 14.95 -0.71
CA ARG A 284 23.13 15.83 -1.81
C ARG A 284 22.09 15.88 -2.94
N ALA A 285 21.49 14.73 -3.25
CA ALA A 285 20.53 14.60 -4.34
C ALA A 285 19.17 15.25 -4.01
N ILE A 286 18.76 15.19 -2.74
CA ILE A 286 17.37 15.31 -2.30
C ILE A 286 17.27 16.23 -1.04
N ALA A 287 18.19 17.17 -0.87
CA ALA A 287 18.14 18.14 0.24
C ALA A 287 16.84 18.97 0.22
N VAL A 288 16.23 19.16 1.40
CA VAL A 288 14.95 19.86 1.58
C VAL A 288 15.16 21.29 2.09
N ASN A 289 14.40 22.27 1.59
CA ASN A 289 14.36 23.61 2.19
C ASN A 289 13.31 23.69 3.30
N GLY A 290 13.73 23.78 4.57
CA GLY A 290 12.86 24.28 5.64
C GLY A 290 12.30 23.26 6.65
N GLY A 291 12.51 21.96 6.44
CA GLY A 291 12.39 20.98 7.52
C GLY A 291 13.52 21.19 8.53
N VAL A 292 13.25 20.97 9.83
CA VAL A 292 14.33 20.79 10.81
C VAL A 292 15.19 19.66 10.27
N ASN A 293 16.34 19.98 9.65
CA ASN A 293 17.33 18.95 9.35
C ASN A 293 17.55 18.22 10.67
N PRO A 294 17.18 16.93 10.79
CA PRO A 294 17.45 16.18 12.00
C PRO A 294 18.92 16.41 12.31
N ALA A 295 19.25 16.73 13.56
CA ALA A 295 20.63 16.90 13.97
C ALA A 295 21.37 15.67 13.46
N ASN A 296 22.22 15.85 12.45
CA ASN A 296 22.90 14.73 11.82
C ASN A 296 23.85 14.18 12.88
N HIS A 297 23.43 13.10 13.53
CA HIS A 297 24.13 12.54 14.69
C HIS A 297 25.46 11.88 14.31
N GLY A 298 25.78 11.78 13.00
CA GLY A 298 26.98 11.13 12.49
C GLY A 298 27.92 12.01 11.65
N ASN A 299 27.55 13.25 11.26
CA ASN A 299 28.31 14.00 10.26
C ASN A 299 29.04 15.22 10.84
N PHE A 300 30.32 15.06 11.13
CA PHE A 300 31.24 16.19 11.29
C PHE A 300 31.68 16.64 9.90
N ARG A 301 31.28 17.84 9.49
CA ARG A 301 31.82 18.49 8.28
C ARG A 301 33.33 18.73 8.45
N ASP A 302 34.10 18.61 7.37
CA ASP A 302 35.52 18.99 7.29
C ASP A 302 35.77 20.51 7.39
N THR A 303 34.73 21.31 7.60
CA THR A 303 34.84 22.76 7.80
C THR A 303 34.27 23.15 9.15
N LEU A 304 35.17 23.57 10.05
CA LEU A 304 34.82 24.25 11.29
C LEU A 304 34.28 25.64 10.93
N VAL A 305 32.97 25.86 11.01
CA VAL A 305 32.43 27.23 11.06
C VAL A 305 32.66 27.70 12.49
N LEU A 306 33.67 28.56 12.68
CA LEU A 306 33.84 29.32 13.92
C LEU A 306 32.64 30.25 14.07
N GLY A 307 31.59 29.76 14.73
CA GLY A 307 30.51 30.57 15.27
C GLY A 307 30.98 31.27 16.55
N GLY A 308 31.91 32.20 16.40
CA GLY A 308 32.14 33.25 17.39
C GLY A 308 31.21 34.41 17.04
N ASP A 309 30.48 34.92 18.03
CA ASP A 309 29.70 36.15 17.95
C ASP A 309 30.63 37.29 17.45
N PRO A 310 30.39 37.89 16.26
CA PRO A 310 31.23 38.94 15.75
C PRO A 310 30.87 40.32 16.31
N ASN A 311 29.91 40.45 17.23
CA ASN A 311 29.56 41.73 17.82
C ASN A 311 30.14 41.88 19.23
N LEU A 312 31.10 42.76 19.58
CA LEU A 312 31.82 43.84 18.87
C LEU A 312 31.18 44.49 17.65
#